data_AF-X1KS01-F1
#
_entry.id   AF-X1KS01-F1
#
_cell.length_a   1.000
_cell.length_b   1.000
_cell.length_c   1.000
_cell.angle_alpha   90.00
_cell.angle_beta   90.00
_cell.angle_gamma   90.00
#
_symmetry.space_group_name_H-M   'P 1'
#
loop_
_entity.id
_entity.type
_entity.pdbx_description
1 polymer ?
#
loop_
_entity_poly.entity_id
_entity_poly.type
_entity_poly.pdbx_seq_one_letter_code
_entity_poly.pdbx_strand_id
1 'polypeptide(L)'
;MITIEEAKWLARELSSVSDVGHSRVLEAAAHASGFRDWNTMAAAAPGAVPAPAAGPDAPLVVPVLRVFDHAIARSFYCDHLGFTWQWEHRFEPDLPVYAEVSLDGRVLHLSEHHGDATPGC
;
A
#
# COMPACT_ATOMS: atom_id res chain seq x y z
N MET A 1 16.88 -18.68 4.17
CA MET A 1 16.97 -19.68 5.28
C MET A 1 17.66 -18.95 6.42
N ILE A 2 16.98 -18.74 7.55
CA ILE A 2 17.50 -17.94 8.68
C ILE A 2 18.74 -18.64 9.26
N THR A 3 19.79 -17.88 9.51
CA THR A 3 21.04 -18.37 10.10
C THR A 3 20.90 -18.57 11.61
N ILE A 4 21.77 -19.42 12.18
CA ILE A 4 21.79 -19.68 13.63
C ILE A 4 22.10 -18.40 14.44
N GLU A 5 22.92 -17.49 13.89
CA GLU A 5 23.24 -16.20 14.49
C GLU A 5 22.01 -15.29 14.59
N GLU A 6 21.22 -15.20 13.50
CA GLU A 6 19.98 -14.42 13.43
C GLU A 6 18.92 -14.98 14.38
N ALA A 7 18.78 -16.30 14.46
CA ALA A 7 17.85 -16.95 15.38
C ALA A 7 18.21 -16.67 16.85
N LYS A 8 19.51 -16.64 17.18
CA LYS A 8 20.00 -16.30 18.53
C LYS A 8 19.76 -14.83 18.86
N TRP A 9 19.98 -13.92 17.91
CA TRP A 9 19.67 -12.50 18.08
C TRP A 9 18.18 -12.27 18.37
N LEU A 10 17.31 -12.91 17.56
CA LEU A 10 15.85 -12.84 17.71
C LEU A 10 15.40 -13.33 19.09
N ALA A 11 15.90 -14.49 19.53
CA ALA A 11 15.59 -15.03 20.85
C ALA A 11 16.03 -14.10 21.98
N ARG A 12 17.18 -13.42 21.83
CA ARG A 12 17.71 -12.49 22.84
C ARG A 12 16.86 -11.24 22.97
N GLU A 13 16.44 -10.65 21.85
CA GLU A 13 15.55 -9.48 21.84
C GLU A 13 14.20 -9.81 22.50
N LEU A 14 13.58 -10.90 22.03
CA LEU A 14 12.26 -11.33 22.49
C LEU A 14 12.25 -11.83 23.95
N SER A 15 13.38 -12.33 24.45
CA SER A 15 13.49 -12.84 25.83
C SER A 15 13.48 -11.76 26.92
N SER A 16 13.69 -10.49 26.56
CA SER A 16 13.80 -9.39 27.52
C SER A 16 12.46 -8.78 27.94
N VAL A 17 11.36 -9.18 27.30
CA VAL A 17 10.03 -8.57 27.50
C VAL A 17 8.97 -9.64 27.72
N SER A 18 8.33 -9.64 28.88
CA SER A 18 7.10 -10.40 29.11
C SER A 18 5.95 -9.71 28.37
N ASP A 19 5.32 -10.42 27.44
CA ASP A 19 4.27 -9.94 26.52
C ASP A 19 4.81 -9.20 25.29
N VAL A 20 5.47 -9.94 24.40
CA VAL A 20 5.89 -9.40 23.10
C VAL A 20 4.66 -9.14 22.24
N GLY A 21 4.21 -7.89 22.20
CA GLY A 21 3.12 -7.46 21.34
C GLY A 21 3.35 -7.78 19.86
N HIS A 22 2.27 -8.03 19.13
CA HIS A 22 2.27 -8.42 17.71
C HIS A 22 3.22 -7.59 16.84
N SER A 23 3.16 -6.26 16.94
CA SER A 23 4.02 -5.35 16.17
C SER A 23 5.51 -5.61 16.41
N ARG A 24 5.91 -5.94 17.64
CA ARG A 24 7.31 -6.17 18.01
C ARG A 24 7.83 -7.50 17.45
N VAL A 25 6.95 -8.51 17.34
CA VAL A 25 7.24 -9.76 16.63
C VAL A 25 7.46 -9.50 15.13
N LEU A 26 6.63 -8.65 14.52
CA LEU A 26 6.77 -8.30 13.10
C LEU A 26 8.07 -7.56 12.81
N GLU A 27 8.45 -6.58 13.64
CA GLU A 27 9.73 -5.87 13.48
C GLU A 27 10.93 -6.81 13.60
N ALA A 28 10.93 -7.68 14.62
CA ALA A 28 12.00 -8.65 14.82
C ALA A 28 12.12 -9.62 13.62
N ALA A 29 10.99 -10.09 13.07
CA ALA A 29 10.95 -10.93 11.88
C ALA A 29 11.47 -10.22 10.63
N ALA A 30 11.18 -8.92 10.48
CA ALA A 30 11.66 -8.10 9.37
C ALA A 30 13.18 -7.92 9.41
N HIS A 31 13.71 -7.58 10.57
CA HIS A 31 15.16 -7.46 10.79
C HIS A 31 15.89 -8.78 10.56
N ALA A 32 15.36 -9.89 11.08
CA ALA A 32 15.95 -11.22 10.86
C ALA A 32 15.90 -11.67 9.39
N SER A 33 15.09 -11.01 8.56
CA SER A 33 15.01 -11.24 7.12
C SER A 33 15.83 -10.23 6.31
N GLY A 34 16.61 -9.36 6.96
CA GLY A 34 17.49 -8.37 6.33
C GLY A 34 16.80 -7.06 5.92
N PHE A 35 15.56 -6.83 6.36
CA PHE A 35 14.83 -5.59 6.08
C PHE A 35 14.98 -4.57 7.20
N ARG A 36 14.77 -3.28 6.86
CA ARG A 36 14.87 -2.17 7.82
C ARG A 36 13.79 -2.24 8.90
N ASP A 37 12.58 -2.59 8.52
CA ASP A 37 11.39 -2.62 9.37
C ASP A 37 10.32 -3.49 8.71
N TRP A 38 9.25 -3.77 9.46
CA TRP A 38 8.12 -4.55 8.96
C TRP A 38 7.51 -3.97 7.68
N ASN A 39 7.35 -2.64 7.59
CA ASN A 39 6.73 -2.00 6.42
C ASN A 39 7.54 -2.25 5.14
N THR A 40 8.87 -2.19 5.24
CA THR A 40 9.78 -2.47 4.13
C THR A 40 9.69 -3.94 3.72
N MET A 41 9.67 -4.87 4.68
CA MET A 41 9.52 -6.29 4.38
C MET A 41 8.15 -6.62 3.75
N ALA A 42 7.07 -6.04 4.30
CA ALA A 42 5.72 -6.24 3.80
C ALA A 42 5.54 -5.71 2.37
N ALA A 43 6.11 -4.54 2.06
CA ALA A 43 6.12 -3.99 0.71
C ALA A 43 6.98 -4.83 -0.27
N ALA A 44 8.07 -5.41 0.22
CA ALA A 44 8.97 -6.25 -0.57
C ALA A 44 8.49 -7.69 -0.80
N ALA A 45 7.34 -8.08 -0.24
CA ALA A 45 6.70 -9.37 -0.48
C ALA A 45 5.47 -9.23 -1.42
N PRO A 46 5.66 -8.81 -2.68
CA PRO A 46 4.55 -8.74 -3.63
C PRO A 46 3.99 -10.16 -3.85
N GLY A 47 2.71 -10.35 -3.54
CA GLY A 47 1.96 -11.57 -3.84
C GLY A 47 1.69 -12.55 -2.69
N ALA A 48 2.10 -12.27 -1.43
CA ALA A 48 1.87 -13.19 -0.31
C ALA A 48 0.40 -13.24 0.16
N VAL A 49 -0.35 -12.16 -0.05
CA VAL A 49 -1.80 -12.18 0.11
C VAL A 49 -2.37 -12.33 -1.30
N PRO A 50 -2.86 -13.51 -1.71
CA PRO A 50 -3.63 -13.59 -2.94
C PRO A 50 -4.73 -12.54 -2.81
N ALA A 51 -4.82 -11.64 -3.79
CA ALA A 51 -6.01 -10.80 -3.92
C ALA A 51 -7.20 -11.76 -3.79
N PRO A 52 -8.20 -11.49 -2.93
CA PRO A 52 -9.39 -12.32 -2.92
C PRO A 52 -9.83 -12.36 -4.37
N ALA A 53 -9.84 -13.57 -4.96
CA ALA A 53 -10.25 -13.75 -6.33
C ALA A 53 -11.63 -13.11 -6.40
N ALA A 54 -11.71 -11.92 -7.02
CA ALA A 54 -12.98 -11.29 -7.27
C ALA A 54 -13.69 -12.29 -8.17
N GLY A 55 -14.60 -13.07 -7.59
CA GLY A 55 -15.51 -13.87 -8.37
C GLY A 55 -16.17 -12.93 -9.39
N PRO A 56 -16.61 -13.46 -10.54
CA PRO A 56 -17.20 -12.65 -11.62
C PRO A 56 -18.38 -11.76 -11.16
N ASP A 57 -18.91 -11.99 -9.95
CA ASP A 57 -20.08 -11.34 -9.38
C ASP A 57 -19.80 -10.42 -8.17
N ALA A 58 -18.52 -10.19 -7.79
CA ALA A 58 -18.21 -9.22 -6.74
C ALA A 58 -18.50 -7.80 -7.26
N PRO A 59 -19.33 -6.98 -6.56
CA PRO A 59 -19.55 -5.61 -7.01
C PRO A 59 -18.23 -4.86 -7.00
N LEU A 60 -17.81 -4.39 -8.18
CA LEU A 60 -16.66 -3.51 -8.39
C LEU A 60 -16.95 -2.15 -7.74
N VAL A 61 -16.78 -2.08 -6.42
CA VAL A 61 -16.73 -0.81 -5.71
C VAL A 61 -15.36 -0.20 -6.01
N VAL A 62 -15.36 0.95 -6.68
CA VAL A 62 -14.14 1.72 -6.96
C VAL A 62 -14.15 2.97 -6.08
N PRO A 63 -13.34 3.01 -5.00
CA PRO A 63 -13.23 4.20 -4.17
C PRO A 63 -12.68 5.38 -4.96
N VAL A 64 -13.26 6.57 -4.75
CA VAL A 64 -12.73 7.83 -5.24
C VAL A 64 -11.98 8.51 -4.10
N LEU A 65 -10.74 8.93 -4.32
CA LEU A 65 -9.91 9.64 -3.36
C LEU A 65 -9.64 11.06 -3.84
N ARG A 66 -9.82 12.03 -2.93
CA ARG A 66 -9.47 13.43 -3.18
C ARG A 66 -7.95 13.59 -3.19
N VAL A 67 -7.42 14.17 -4.26
CA VAL A 67 -6.02 14.61 -4.38
C VAL A 67 -5.98 16.09 -4.74
N PHE A 68 -4.86 16.75 -4.43
CA PHE A 68 -4.71 18.21 -4.62
C PHE A 68 -3.73 18.59 -5.73
N ASP A 69 -2.77 17.70 -6.03
CA ASP A 69 -1.74 17.89 -7.04
C ASP A 69 -1.51 16.57 -7.75
N HIS A 70 -1.78 16.54 -9.05
CA HIS A 70 -1.67 15.38 -9.92
C HIS A 70 -0.24 14.85 -10.02
N ALA A 71 0.77 15.71 -10.05
CA ALA A 71 2.16 15.28 -10.16
C ALA A 71 2.62 14.59 -8.87
N ILE A 72 2.27 15.16 -7.71
CA ILE A 72 2.52 14.54 -6.40
C ILE A 72 1.75 13.23 -6.29
N ALA A 73 0.48 13.22 -6.70
CA ALA A 73 -0.35 12.00 -6.68
C ALA A 73 0.27 10.89 -7.54
N ARG A 74 0.72 11.22 -8.76
CA ARG A 74 1.36 10.24 -9.64
C ARG A 74 2.62 9.66 -9.02
N SER A 75 3.47 10.51 -8.44
CA SER A 75 4.69 10.01 -7.79
C SER A 75 4.38 9.12 -6.57
N PHE A 76 3.39 9.51 -5.76
CA PHE A 76 3.00 8.72 -4.59
C PHE A 76 2.35 7.38 -4.99
N TYR A 77 1.32 7.39 -5.84
CA TYR A 77 0.59 6.17 -6.18
C TYR A 77 1.41 5.25 -7.09
N CYS A 78 2.12 5.78 -8.09
CA CYS A 78 2.87 4.95 -9.04
C CYS A 78 4.27 4.63 -8.55
N ASP A 79 5.09 5.64 -8.27
CA ASP A 79 6.52 5.41 -7.97
C ASP A 79 6.72 4.82 -6.58
N HIS A 80 5.92 5.25 -5.61
CA HIS A 80 6.05 4.80 -4.22
C HIS A 80 5.18 3.58 -3.89
N LEU A 81 3.90 3.59 -4.25
CA LEU A 81 2.97 2.50 -3.93
C LEU A 81 2.89 1.40 -5.01
N GLY A 82 3.47 1.62 -6.20
CA GLY A 82 3.52 0.61 -7.26
C GLY A 82 2.26 0.46 -8.10
N PHE A 83 1.31 1.40 -8.03
CA PHE A 83 0.14 1.39 -8.92
C PHE A 83 0.52 1.71 -10.36
N THR A 84 -0.25 1.16 -11.30
CA THR A 84 -0.22 1.56 -12.71
C THR A 84 -1.23 2.66 -12.96
N TRP A 85 -0.79 3.75 -13.61
CA TRP A 85 -1.68 4.81 -14.11
C TRP A 85 -2.40 4.32 -15.36
N GLN A 86 -3.71 4.17 -15.31
CA GLN A 86 -4.48 3.55 -16.39
C GLN A 86 -4.95 4.59 -17.40
N TRP A 87 -5.66 5.61 -16.92
CA TRP A 87 -6.16 6.70 -17.75
C TRP A 87 -6.40 7.94 -16.90
N GLU A 88 -6.48 9.08 -17.57
CA GLU A 88 -6.87 10.35 -16.96
C GLU A 88 -7.77 11.15 -17.91
N HIS A 89 -8.63 11.97 -17.31
CA HIS A 89 -9.47 12.95 -17.96
C HIS A 89 -9.17 14.32 -17.37
N ARG A 90 -8.97 15.30 -18.27
CA ARG A 90 -9.01 16.74 -17.96
C ARG A 90 -9.91 17.40 -19.00
N PHE A 91 -10.69 18.38 -18.56
CA PHE A 91 -11.49 19.21 -19.48
C PHE A 91 -10.59 20.12 -20.33
N GLU A 92 -9.57 20.73 -19.70
CA GLU A 92 -8.57 21.61 -20.31
C GLU A 92 -7.22 21.41 -19.59
N PRO A 93 -6.08 21.83 -20.18
CA PRO A 93 -4.75 21.56 -19.63
C PRO A 93 -4.55 21.98 -18.16
N ASP A 94 -5.15 23.10 -17.76
CA ASP A 94 -5.00 23.69 -16.42
C ASP A 94 -6.19 23.39 -15.48
N LEU A 95 -7.10 22.50 -15.90
CA LEU A 95 -8.25 22.09 -15.10
C LEU A 95 -7.98 20.79 -14.33
N PRO A 96 -8.73 20.54 -13.24
CA PRO A 96 -8.58 19.33 -12.42
C PRO A 96 -8.61 18.01 -13.20
N VAL A 97 -7.80 17.04 -12.75
CA VAL A 97 -7.83 15.64 -13.19
C VAL A 97 -8.89 14.82 -12.49
N TYR A 98 -9.47 13.93 -13.27
CA TYR A 98 -10.00 12.66 -12.77
C TYR A 98 -9.21 11.50 -13.40
N ALA A 99 -8.72 10.57 -12.60
CA ALA A 99 -7.85 9.48 -13.08
C ALA A 99 -8.15 8.14 -12.43
N GLU A 100 -7.74 7.06 -13.10
CA GLU A 100 -7.77 5.70 -12.58
C GLU A 100 -6.36 5.17 -12.38
N VAL A 101 -6.15 4.53 -11.23
CA VAL A 101 -4.93 3.77 -10.93
C VAL A 101 -5.30 2.36 -10.50
N SER A 102 -4.47 1.37 -10.84
CA SER A 102 -4.70 -0.01 -10.43
C SER A 102 -3.46 -0.71 -9.87
N LEU A 103 -3.66 -1.63 -8.93
CA LEU A 103 -2.63 -2.51 -8.38
C LEU A 103 -3.25 -3.88 -8.07
N ASP A 104 -2.68 -4.96 -8.61
CA ASP A 104 -3.10 -6.35 -8.36
C ASP A 104 -4.62 -6.59 -8.51
N GLY A 105 -5.22 -6.06 -9.57
CA GLY A 105 -6.65 -6.19 -9.85
C GLY A 105 -7.56 -5.31 -8.98
N ARG A 106 -6.99 -4.44 -8.15
CA ARG A 106 -7.71 -3.41 -7.38
C ARG A 106 -7.63 -2.09 -8.10
N VAL A 107 -8.72 -1.34 -8.09
CA VAL A 107 -8.86 -0.06 -8.80
C VAL A 107 -9.19 1.04 -7.80
N LEU A 108 -8.55 2.21 -7.96
CA LEU A 108 -8.88 3.45 -7.28
C LEU A 108 -9.08 4.55 -8.32
N HIS A 109 -10.04 5.44 -8.08
CA HIS A 109 -10.13 6.70 -8.80
C HIS A 109 -9.54 7.83 -7.97
N LEU A 110 -8.82 8.74 -8.61
CA LEU A 110 -8.21 9.92 -8.02
C LEU A 110 -8.86 11.16 -8.63
N SER A 111 -9.26 12.13 -7.79
CA SER A 111 -9.91 13.35 -8.27
C SER A 111 -9.31 14.61 -7.67
N GLU A 112 -8.94 15.55 -8.56
CA GLU A 112 -8.59 16.95 -8.26
C GLU A 112 -9.83 17.88 -8.24
N HIS A 113 -11.03 17.40 -8.57
CA HIS A 113 -12.26 18.20 -8.50
C HIS A 113 -12.71 18.52 -7.07
N HIS A 114 -12.92 19.81 -6.79
CA HIS A 114 -13.45 20.27 -5.51
C HIS A 114 -14.83 19.66 -5.25
N GLY A 115 -15.04 19.12 -4.04
CA GLY A 115 -16.28 18.45 -3.64
C GLY A 115 -16.26 16.93 -3.81
N ASP A 116 -15.40 16.38 -4.67
CA ASP A 116 -15.29 14.93 -4.83
C ASP A 116 -14.82 14.24 -3.55
N ALA A 117 -15.34 13.03 -3.30
CA ALA A 117 -15.02 12.20 -2.14
C ALA A 117 -15.20 12.91 -0.78
N THR A 118 -16.04 13.95 -0.72
CA THR A 118 -16.37 14.68 0.52
C THR A 118 -17.65 14.11 1.12
N PRO A 119 -17.62 13.57 2.35
CA PRO A 119 -18.83 13.09 3.02
C PRO A 119 -19.80 14.25 3.32
N GLY A 120 -21.07 14.12 2.90
CA GLY A 120 -22.14 15.06 3.27
C GLY A 120 -22.22 16.33 2.42
N CYS A 121 -21.66 16.34 1.21
CA CYS A 121 -21.89 17.36 0.20
C CYS A 121 -23.31 17.32 -0.39
#